data_AF-A0A2E9TWV5-F1
#
_entry.id   AF-A0A2E9TWV5-F1
#
_cell.length_a   1.000
_cell.length_b   1.000
_cell.length_c   1.000
_cell.angle_alpha   90.00
_cell.angle_beta   90.00
_cell.angle_gamma   90.00
#
_symmetry.space_group_name_H-M   'P 1'
#
loop_
_entity.id
_entity.type
_entity.pdbx_description
1 polymer ?
#
loop_
_entity_poly.entity_id
_entity_poly.type
_entity_poly.pdbx_seq_one_letter_code
_entity_poly.pdbx_strand_id
1 'polypeptide(L)' 'MKNNNEISKTPNNFEDCFTQLEKIVRELESTNLTLNESTELFERGVILAKKCESILCEVNTRVKEISDKFTEAHTMDEIV' A
#
# COMPACT_ATOMS: atom_id res chain seq x y z
N MET A 1 -32.40 -8.21 -0.28
CA MET A 1 -32.15 -6.75 -0.39
C MET A 1 -30.73 -6.57 -0.92
N LYS A 2 -30.59 -6.05 -2.15
CA LYS A 2 -29.30 -5.71 -2.78
C LYS A 2 -29.20 -4.18 -2.75
N ASN A 3 -28.39 -3.63 -1.84
CA ASN A 3 -28.04 -2.20 -1.79
C ASN A 3 -26.53 -2.11 -1.57
N ASN A 4 -25.74 -1.89 -2.62
CA ASN A 4 -25.34 -0.59 -3.16
C ASN A 4 -24.40 0.18 -2.22
N ASN A 5 -23.12 -0.21 -2.16
CA ASN A 5 -21.96 0.65 -2.44
C ASN A 5 -20.65 -0.16 -2.32
N GLU A 6 -20.19 -0.81 -3.38
CA GLU A 6 -18.85 -1.42 -3.45
C GLU A 6 -17.78 -0.35 -3.73
N ILE A 7 -17.74 0.73 -2.94
CA ILE A 7 -16.61 1.66 -3.00
C ILE A 7 -15.48 1.08 -2.17
N SER A 8 -14.53 0.55 -2.94
CA SER A 8 -13.19 0.08 -2.58
C SER A 8 -13.16 -1.02 -1.53
N LYS A 9 -13.06 -2.27 -2.00
CA LYS A 9 -12.21 -3.26 -1.31
C LYS A 9 -10.92 -2.56 -0.92
N THR A 10 -10.75 -2.26 0.37
CA THR A 10 -9.43 -2.02 0.95
C THR A 10 -8.53 -3.13 0.45
N PRO A 11 -7.30 -2.84 -0.02
CA PRO A 11 -6.43 -3.88 -0.49
C PRO A 11 -6.07 -4.70 0.75
N ASN A 12 -6.73 -5.85 0.93
CA ASN A 12 -6.35 -6.84 1.94
C ASN A 12 -4.85 -7.21 1.83
N ASN A 13 -4.14 -6.77 0.79
CA ASN A 13 -2.70 -6.91 0.65
C ASN A 13 -1.85 -5.83 1.33
N PHE A 14 -2.29 -4.58 1.51
CA PHE A 14 -1.40 -3.53 2.08
C PHE A 14 -1.25 -3.69 3.59
N GLU A 15 -2.35 -3.64 4.33
CA GLU A 15 -2.35 -3.72 5.80
C GLU A 15 -1.68 -5.02 6.27
N ASP A 16 -1.94 -6.14 5.58
CA ASP A 16 -1.30 -7.42 5.87
C ASP A 16 0.20 -7.42 5.55
N CYS A 17 0.62 -6.76 4.47
CA CYS A 17 2.03 -6.66 4.10
C CYS A 17 2.79 -5.75 5.08
N PHE A 18 2.17 -4.64 5.46
CA PHE A 18 2.72 -3.69 6.43
C PHE A 18 2.83 -4.32 7.82
N THR A 19 1.78 -5.00 8.29
CA THR A 19 1.79 -5.74 9.58
C THR A 19 2.89 -6.79 9.61
N GLN A 20 3.09 -7.54 8.51
CA GLN A 20 4.18 -8.51 8.42
C GLN A 20 5.56 -7.83 8.43
N LEU A 21 5.70 -6.69 7.76
CA LEU A 21 6.94 -5.92 7.76
C LEU A 21 7.27 -5.41 9.18
N GLU A 22 6.30 -4.85 9.89
CA GLU A 22 6.48 -4.42 11.28
C GLU A 22 6.88 -5.57 12.20
N LYS A 23 6.35 -6.76 11.96
CA LYS A 23 6.73 -7.96 12.71
C LYS A 23 8.19 -8.33 12.45
N ILE A 24 8.63 -8.31 11.18
CA ILE A 24 10.04 -8.55 10.83
C ILE A 24 10.96 -7.52 11.46
N VAL A 25 10.61 -6.23 11.44
CA VAL A 25 11.40 -5.18 12.07
C VAL A 25 11.54 -5.43 13.57
N ARG A 26 10.44 -5.77 14.26
CA ARG A 26 10.46 -6.13 15.68
C ARG A 26 11.32 -7.37 15.97
N GLU A 27 11.29 -8.37 15.09
CA GLU A 27 12.14 -9.55 15.22
C GLU A 27 13.62 -9.18 15.02
N LEU A 28 13.96 -8.35 14.02
CA LEU A 28 15.32 -7.87 13.76
C LEU A 28 15.91 -7.04 14.92
N GLU A 29 15.08 -6.37 15.71
CA GLU A 29 15.50 -5.64 16.91
C GLU A 29 15.81 -6.56 18.12
N SER A 30 15.51 -7.86 18.01
CA SER A 30 15.73 -8.83 19.09
C SER A 30 17.20 -9.21 19.24
N THR A 31 17.68 -9.34 20.48
CA THR A 31 19.09 -9.60 20.79
C THR A 31 19.56 -11.05 20.59
N ASN A 32 18.65 -11.98 20.23
CA ASN A 32 18.91 -13.43 20.18
C ASN A 32 18.90 -14.01 18.76
N LEU A 33 19.10 -13.19 17.72
CA LEU A 33 19.18 -13.68 16.35
C LEU A 33 20.59 -14.13 15.99
N THR A 34 20.70 -15.27 15.33
CA THR A 34 21.92 -15.67 14.63
C THR A 34 22.10 -14.84 13.35
N LEU A 35 23.33 -14.82 12.83
CA LEU A 35 23.62 -14.12 11.58
C LEU A 35 22.75 -14.61 10.41
N ASN A 36 22.52 -15.92 10.32
CA ASN A 36 21.69 -16.50 9.25
C ASN A 36 20.23 -16.05 9.38
N GLU A 37 19.66 -16.12 10.58
CA GLU A 37 18.28 -15.67 10.84
C GLU A 37 18.10 -14.17 10.56
N SER A 38 19.07 -13.35 10.97
CA SER A 38 19.04 -11.90 10.69
C SER A 38 19.10 -11.60 9.18
N THR A 39 19.83 -12.41 8.41
CA THR A 39 19.95 -12.27 6.95
C THR A 39 18.62 -12.66 6.28
N GLU A 40 18.03 -13.79 6.66
CA GLU A 40 16.72 -14.23 6.14
C GLU A 40 15.59 -13.24 6.46
N LEU A 41 15.56 -12.71 7.69
CA LEU A 41 14.60 -11.69 8.09
C LEU A 41 14.79 -10.40 7.29
N PHE A 42 16.04 -9.97 7.07
CA PHE A 42 16.33 -8.78 6.27
C PHE A 42 15.86 -8.93 4.83
N GLU A 43 16.18 -10.06 4.16
CA GLU A 43 15.75 -10.34 2.80
C GLU A 43 14.22 -10.30 2.67
N ARG A 44 13.51 -10.96 3.60
CA ARG A 44 12.04 -10.94 3.65
C ARG A 44 11.50 -9.53 3.90
N GLY A 45 12.14 -8.77 4.78
CA GLY A 45 11.78 -7.38 5.06
C GLY A 45 11.88 -6.49 3.81
N VAL A 46 12.96 -6.63 3.04
CA VAL A 46 13.16 -5.89 1.78
C VAL A 46 12.06 -6.23 0.76
N ILE A 47 11.68 -7.50 0.64
CA ILE A 47 10.61 -7.93 -0.27
C ILE A 47 9.27 -7.31 0.13
N LEU A 48 8.92 -7.35 1.42
CA LEU A 48 7.67 -6.76 1.92
C LEU A 48 7.66 -5.24 1.75
N ALA A 49 8.77 -4.55 2.03
CA ALA A 49 8.87 -3.11 1.84
C ALA A 49 8.62 -2.71 0.37
N LYS A 50 9.23 -3.41 -0.59
CA LYS A 50 8.99 -3.21 -2.02
C LYS A 50 7.54 -3.47 -2.42
N LYS A 51 6.90 -4.47 -1.81
CA LYS A 51 5.48 -4.77 -2.07
C LYS A 51 4.58 -3.64 -1.54
N CYS A 52 4.85 -3.12 -0.34
CA CYS A 52 4.14 -1.96 0.19
C CYS A 52 4.27 -0.74 -0.73
N GLU A 53 5.48 -0.43 -1.20
CA GLU A 53 5.74 0.67 -2.12
C GLU A 53 4.95 0.53 -3.43
N SER A 54 4.93 -0.67 -4.02
CA SER A 54 4.18 -0.96 -5.24
C SER A 54 2.67 -0.71 -5.07
N ILE A 55 2.10 -1.16 -3.95
CA ILE A 55 0.67 -0.94 -3.67
C ILE A 55 0.37 0.56 -3.50
N LEU A 56 1.22 1.29 -2.76
CA LEU A 56 1.06 2.74 -2.61
C LEU A 56 1.17 3.47 -3.94
N CYS A 57 2.08 3.05 -4.82
CA CYS A 57 2.22 3.62 -6.15
C CYS A 57 0.96 3.42 -7.01
N GLU A 58 0.38 2.21 -6.99
CA GLU A 58 -0.87 1.90 -7.70
C GLU A 58 -2.03 2.77 -7.19
N VAL A 59 -2.18 2.86 -5.86
CA VAL A 59 -3.22 3.68 -5.23
C VAL A 59 -3.04 5.16 -5.56
N ASN A 60 -1.83 5.69 -5.46
CA ASN A 60 -1.53 7.08 -5.79
C ASN A 60 -1.84 7.40 -7.26
N THR A 61 -1.49 6.49 -8.17
CA THR A 61 -1.80 6.63 -9.60
C THR A 61 -3.30 6.72 -9.81
N ARG A 62 -4.07 5.81 -9.20
CA ARG A 62 -5.53 5.81 -9.29
C ARG A 62 -6.16 7.07 -8.69
N VAL A 63 -5.67 7.53 -7.54
CA VAL A 63 -6.14 8.78 -6.90
C VAL A 63 -5.89 9.97 -7.82
N LYS A 64 -4.70 10.04 -8.44
CA LYS A 64 -4.36 11.09 -9.39
C LYS A 64 -5.29 11.07 -10.62
N GLU A 65 -5.51 9.91 -11.23
CA GLU A 65 -6.42 9.78 -12.38
C GLU A 65 -7.85 10.23 -12.05
N ILE A 66 -8.34 9.94 -10.84
CA ILE A 66 -9.67 10.37 -10.38
C ILE A 66 -9.68 11.90 -10.18
N SER A 67 -8.62 12.46 -9.58
CA SER A 67 -8.48 13.91 -9.36
C SER A 67 -8.42 14.69 -10.67
N ASP A 68 -7.66 14.18 -11.65
CA ASP A 68 -7.52 14.81 -12.97
C ASP A 68 -8.87 14.83 -13.70
N LYS A 69 -9.59 13.69 -13.72
CA LYS A 69 -10.95 13.60 -14.29
C LYS A 69 -11.96 14.51 -13.59
N PHE A 70 -11.84 14.67 -12.27
CA PHE A 70 -12.69 15.58 -11.51
C PHE A 70 -12.42 17.06 -11.88
N THR A 71 -11.16 17.41 -12.14
CA THR A 71 -10.75 18.78 -12.49
C THR A 71 -11.12 19.15 -13.92
N GLU A 72 -10.95 18.23 -14.89
CA GLU A 72 -11.36 18.43 -16.29
C GLU A 72 -12.88 18.61 -16.46
N ALA A 73 -13.68 18.02 -15.58
CA ALA A 73 -15.13 18.15 -15.60
C ALA A 73 -15.65 19.53 -15.14
N HIS A 74 -14.80 20.38 -14.53
CA HIS A 74 -15.21 21.70 -14.02
C HIS A 74 -14.77 22.89 -14.91
N THR A 75 -13.85 22.69 -15.85
CA THR A 75 -13.40 23.76 -16.77
C THR A 75 -14.37 24.04 -17.92
N MET A 76 -15.45 23.26 -18.06
CA MET A 76 -16.47 23.45 -19.12
C MET A 76 -17.70 24.27 -18.67
N ASP A 77 -17.83 24.62 -17.39
CA ASP A 77 -18.96 25.41 -16.87
C ASP A 77 -18.65 26.92 -16.72
N GLU A 78 -17.40 27.37 -16.87
CA GLU A 78 -17.01 28.79 -16.79
C GLU A 78 -16.90 29.51 -18.15
N ILE A 79 -17.23 28.86 -19.28
CA ILE A 79 -17.19 29.47 -20.64
C ILE A 79 -18.57 29.45 -21.33
N VAL A 80 -19.63 29.82 -20.61
CA VAL A 80 -20.92 30.23 -21.20
C VAL A 80 -21.35 31.57 -20.61
#